data_AF-A0A6N3GTN1-F1
#
_entry.id   AF-A0A6N3GTN1-F1
#
_cell.length_a   1.000
_cell.length_b   1.000
_cell.length_c   1.000
_cell.angle_alpha   90.00
_cell.angle_beta   90.00
_cell.angle_gamma   90.00
#
_symmetry.space_group_name_H-M   'P 1'
#
loop_
_entity.id
_entity.type
_entity.pdbx_description
1 polymer ?
#
loop_
_entity_poly.entity_id
_entity_poly.type
_entity_poly.pdbx_seq_one_letter_code
_entity_poly.pdbx_strand_id
1 'polypeptide(L)' 'MKHFTYEEMELMSIYDPGTREGLIANLEEMRGFLEPDEDELRELTDSALEKLRELSDADYEQLELIPDFMD' A
#
# COMPACT_ATOMS: atom_id res chain seq x y z
N MET A 1 -0.60 16.80 -0.73
CA MET A 1 -0.42 15.34 -0.70
C MET A 1 -1.13 14.81 0.52
N LYS A 2 -2.01 13.81 0.37
CA LYS A 2 -2.53 13.09 1.54
C LYS A 2 -1.37 12.25 2.09
N HIS A 3 -1.12 12.34 3.41
CA HIS A 3 -0.14 11.46 4.05
C HIS A 3 -0.72 10.06 4.20
N PHE A 4 0.14 9.05 4.12
CA PHE A 4 -0.22 7.67 4.46
C PHE A 4 -0.45 7.55 5.97
N THR A 5 -1.43 6.74 6.36
CA THR A 5 -1.62 6.34 7.76
C THR A 5 -0.59 5.28 8.14
N TYR A 6 -0.46 5.00 9.44
CA TYR A 6 0.40 3.92 9.89
C TYR A 6 -0.03 2.55 9.33
N GLU A 7 -1.33 2.23 9.36
CA GLU A 7 -1.88 0.97 8.82
C GLU A 7 -1.63 0.83 7.30
N GLU A 8 -1.71 1.93 6.55
CA GLU A 8 -1.38 1.91 5.12
C GLU A 8 0.11 1.66 4.91
N MET A 9 0.98 2.29 5.69
CA MET A 9 2.43 2.08 5.61
C MET A 9 2.79 0.63 5.96
N GLU A 10 2.16 0.06 6.99
CA GLU A 10 2.33 -1.34 7.37
C GLU A 10 1.90 -2.27 6.23
N LEU A 11 0.67 -2.08 5.71
CA LEU A 11 0.16 -2.85 4.58
C LEU A 11 1.10 -2.76 3.37
N MET A 12 1.54 -1.55 3.02
CA MET A 12 2.42 -1.31 1.88
C MET A 12 3.77 -2.01 2.06
N SER A 13 4.34 -2.02 3.27
CA SER A 13 5.61 -2.69 3.56
C SER A 13 5.57 -4.21 3.32
N ILE A 14 4.40 -4.84 3.48
CA ILE A 14 4.20 -6.27 3.25
C ILE A 14 4.23 -6.59 1.75
N TYR A 15 3.68 -5.69 0.92
CA TYR A 15 3.48 -5.91 -0.51
C TYR A 15 4.49 -5.18 -1.41
N ASP A 16 5.41 -4.39 -0.86
CA ASP A 16 6.36 -3.58 -1.64
C ASP A 16 7.44 -4.45 -2.33
N PRO A 17 7.50 -4.45 -3.68
CA PRO A 17 8.59 -5.09 -4.41
C PRO A 17 9.76 -4.13 -4.70
N GLY A 18 9.73 -2.90 -4.17
CA GLY A 18 10.72 -1.85 -4.33
C GLY A 18 10.38 -0.78 -5.37
N THR A 19 9.16 -0.78 -5.92
CA THR A 19 8.72 0.24 -6.90
C THR A 19 7.25 0.59 -6.71
N ARG A 20 6.88 1.86 -6.97
CA ARG A 20 5.50 2.35 -6.83
C ARG A 20 4.50 1.55 -7.67
N GLU A 21 4.80 1.36 -8.96
CA GLU A 21 3.95 0.60 -9.88
C GLU A 21 3.88 -0.88 -9.49
N GLY A 22 4.99 -1.47 -9.03
CA GLY A 22 4.99 -2.85 -8.54
C GLY A 22 4.15 -3.02 -7.27
N LEU A 23 4.22 -2.08 -6.33
CA LEU A 23 3.39 -2.10 -5.13
C LEU A 23 1.90 -1.95 -5.48
N ILE A 24 1.54 -1.03 -6.40
CA ILE A 24 0.17 -0.89 -6.91
C ILE A 24 -0.33 -2.23 -7.48
N ALA A 25 0.47 -2.88 -8.33
CA ALA A 25 0.10 -4.16 -8.93
C ALA A 25 -0.13 -5.26 -7.88
N ASN A 26 0.76 -5.37 -6.88
CA ASN A 26 0.62 -6.35 -5.81
C ASN A 26 -0.62 -6.10 -4.94
N LEU A 27 -0.90 -4.83 -4.62
CA LEU A 27 -2.10 -4.46 -3.86
C LEU A 27 -3.39 -4.69 -4.65
N GLU A 28 -3.41 -4.42 -5.96
CA GLU A 28 -4.55 -4.72 -6.83
C GLU A 28 -4.82 -6.23 -6.92
N GLU A 29 -3.75 -7.03 -7.04
CA GLU A 29 -3.85 -8.50 -7.02
C GLU A 29 -4.43 -8.99 -5.69
N MET A 30 -3.87 -8.55 -4.56
CA MET A 30 -4.36 -8.89 -3.22
C MET A 30 -5.84 -8.49 -3.05
N ARG A 31 -6.20 -7.28 -3.45
CA ARG A 31 -7.57 -6.78 -3.39
C ARG A 31 -8.56 -7.66 -4.16
N GLY A 32 -8.11 -8.27 -5.26
CA GLY A 32 -8.89 -9.20 -6.07
C GLY A 32 -9.20 -10.52 -5.38
N PHE A 33 -8.42 -10.90 -4.35
CA PHE A 33 -8.64 -12.09 -3.55
C PHE A 33 -9.51 -11.86 -2.32
N LEU A 34 -9.75 -10.61 -1.93
CA LEU A 34 -10.54 -10.30 -0.73
C LEU A 34 -11.99 -10.78 -0.84
N GLU A 35 -12.47 -11.47 0.18
CA GLU A 35 -13.85 -11.94 0.34
C GLU A 35 -14.81 -10.78 0.67
N PRO A 36 -16.14 -10.94 0.46
CA PRO A 36 -17.10 -9.87 0.66
C PRO A 36 -17.22 -9.33 2.09
N ASP A 37 -16.75 -10.06 3.10
CA ASP A 37 -16.75 -9.66 4.51
C ASP A 37 -15.44 -9.00 4.97
N GLU A 38 -14.42 -8.94 4.12
CA GLU A 38 -13.15 -8.26 4.38
C GLU A 38 -13.21 -6.76 4.02
N ASP A 39 -14.29 -6.09 4.44
CA ASP A 39 -14.56 -4.69 4.08
C ASP A 39 -13.50 -3.72 4.61
N GLU A 40 -13.02 -3.91 5.84
CA GLU A 40 -12.01 -3.02 6.47
C GLU A 40 -10.67 -3.07 5.72
N LEU A 41 -10.19 -4.28 5.40
CA LEU A 41 -8.96 -4.44 4.61
C LEU A 41 -9.13 -3.93 3.18
N ARG A 42 -10.32 -4.08 2.61
CA ARG A 42 -10.65 -3.54 1.28
C ARG A 42 -10.61 -2.02 1.27
N GLU A 43 -11.21 -1.36 2.26
CA GLU A 43 -11.18 0.09 2.42
C GLU A 43 -9.75 0.62 2.64
N LEU A 44 -8.97 -0.06 3.49
CA LEU A 44 -7.56 0.27 3.71
C LEU A 44 -6.74 0.17 2.41
N THR A 45 -6.93 -0.91 1.66
CA THR A 45 -6.25 -1.14 0.38
C THR A 45 -6.66 -0.10 -0.66
N ASP A 46 -7.95 0.23 -0.74
CA ASP A 46 -8.46 1.24 -1.66
C ASP A 46 -7.90 2.64 -1.36
N SER A 47 -7.83 3.01 -0.08
CA SER A 47 -7.22 4.27 0.35
C SER A 47 -5.73 4.34 0.00
N ALA A 48 -4.98 3.25 0.24
CA ALA A 48 -3.57 3.18 -0.11
C ALA A 48 -3.36 3.30 -1.63
N LEU A 49 -4.16 2.59 -2.43
CA LEU A 49 -4.12 2.64 -3.89
C LEU A 49 -4.44 4.04 -4.46
N GLU A 50 -5.43 4.74 -3.91
CA GLU A 50 -5.74 6.12 -4.31
C GLU A 50 -4.52 7.02 -4.11
N LYS A 51 -3.90 6.96 -2.93
CA LYS A 51 -2.72 7.79 -2.59
C LYS A 51 -1.50 7.43 -3.44
N LEU A 52 -1.23 6.14 -3.66
CA LEU A 52 -0.12 5.68 -4.51
C LEU A 52 -0.26 6.11 -5.98
N ARG A 53 -1.47 6.20 -6.50
CA ARG A 53 -1.73 6.68 -7.87
C ARG A 53 -1.52 8.19 -8.01
N GLU A 54 -1.68 8.95 -6.93
CA GLU A 54 -1.38 10.40 -6.89
C GLU A 54 0.10 10.70 -6.57
N LEU A 55 0.82 9.73 -6.02
CA LEU A 55 2.22 9.85 -5.63
C LEU A 55 3.14 9.76 -6.85
N SER A 56 4.18 10.60 -6.90
CA SER A 56 5.23 10.47 -7.92
C SER A 56 6.23 9.36 -7.55
N ASP A 57 6.94 8.81 -8.53
CA ASP A 57 8.00 7.83 -8.26
C ASP A 57 9.12 8.42 -7.37
N ALA A 58 9.45 9.71 -7.54
CA ALA A 58 10.46 10.38 -6.74
C ALA A 58 10.03 10.60 -5.28
N ASP A 59 8.73 10.80 -5.03
CA ASP A 59 8.19 10.87 -3.67
C ASP A 59 8.04 9.47 -3.06
N TYR A 60 7.78 8.46 -3.88
CA TYR A 60 7.76 7.06 -3.46
C TYR A 60 9.11 6.58 -2.94
N GLU A 61 10.20 6.89 -3.64
CA GLU A 61 11.57 6.53 -3.23
C GLU A 61 11.98 7.12 -1.87
N GLN A 62 11.26 8.14 -1.39
CA GLN A 62 11.47 8.74 -0.08
C GLN A 62 10.67 8.05 1.04
N LEU A 63 9.77 7.11 0.72
CA LEU A 63 9.04 6.32 1.71
C LEU A 63 9.96 5.24 2.28
N GLU A 64 10.09 5.22 3.61
CA GLU A 64 10.75 4.14 4.33
C GLU A 64 9.73 3.05 4.67
N LEU A 65 9.51 2.12 3.74
CA LEU A 65 8.63 0.96 3.92
C LEU A 65 9.40 -0.18 4.60
N ILE A 66 9.65 -0.03 5.89
CA ILE A 66 10.29 -1.06 6.71
C ILE A 66 9.19 -1.78 7.50
N PRO A 67 9.00 -3.09 7.29
CA PRO A 67 8.06 -3.86 8.09
C PRO A 67 8.43 -3.90 9.57
N ASP A 68 7.51 -3.49 10.43
CA ASP A 68 7.69 -3.43 11.89
C ASP A 68 7.93 -4.82 12.53
N PHE A 69 7.61 -5.91 11.85
CA PHE A 69 7.86 -7.27 12.33
C PHE A 69 9.30 -7.77 12.09
N MET A 70 10.19 -6.95 11.51
CA MET A 70 11.60 -7.30 11.27
C MET A 70 12.57 -6.78 12.35
N ASP A 71 12.06 -6.22 13.45
CA ASP A 71 12.83 -5.86 14.66
C ASP A 71 13.08 -7.04 15.63
#